data_AF-A0A935TGX3-F1
#
_entry.id   AF-A0A935TGX3-F1
#
_cell.length_a   1.000
_cell.length_b   1.000
_cell.length_c   1.000
_cell.angle_alpha   90.00
_cell.angle_beta   90.00
_cell.angle_gamma   90.00
#
_symmetry.space_group_name_H-M   'P 1'
#
loop_
_entity.id
_entity.type
_entity.pdbx_description
1 polymer ?
#
loop_
_entity_poly.entity_id
_entity_poly.type
_entity_poly.pdbx_seq_one_letter_code
_entity_poly.pdbx_strand_id
1 'polypeptide(L)'
;MKPSLLLTASFLALLTLAGCASKGNESLRKETEVSIGSKLTEGQTTKAEVRKMLGSPVRTSFTDGGLEISTYEFDNVTSDLVNYIPVVNWLGSSQSGTRKELVILFDRANVVQRFSMSESKVKVKTGLFNN
;
A
#
# COMPACT_ATOMS: atom_id res chain seq x y z
N MET A 1 -2.99 -18.49 51.31
CA MET A 1 -3.93 -18.10 50.23
C MET A 1 -3.12 -17.50 49.09
N LYS A 2 -3.53 -17.77 47.85
CA LYS A 2 -2.71 -18.04 46.66
C LYS A 2 -2.04 -16.77 46.04
N PRO A 3 -0.69 -16.64 46.05
CA PRO A 3 0.01 -15.60 45.29
C PRO A 3 0.08 -15.91 43.78
N SER A 4 -0.30 -17.14 43.40
CA SER A 4 -0.27 -17.69 42.03
C SER A 4 -1.39 -17.19 41.11
N LEU A 5 -2.31 -16.34 41.59
CA LEU A 5 -3.41 -15.80 40.77
C LEU A 5 -3.12 -14.39 40.20
N LEU A 6 -2.14 -13.67 40.75
CA LEU A 6 -1.79 -12.32 40.31
C LEU A 6 -0.70 -12.30 39.22
N LEU A 7 0.15 -13.33 39.14
CA LEU A 7 1.20 -13.44 38.13
C LEU A 7 0.70 -13.93 36.76
N THR A 8 -0.44 -14.61 36.71
CA THR A 8 -1.01 -15.14 35.46
C THR A 8 -1.76 -14.09 34.65
N ALA A 9 -2.17 -12.97 35.27
CA ALA A 9 -2.86 -11.87 34.57
C ALA A 9 -1.93 -11.03 33.69
N SER A 10 -0.62 -10.99 33.98
CA SER A 10 0.34 -10.18 33.22
C SER A 10 0.82 -10.83 31.93
N PHE A 11 0.67 -12.15 31.76
CA PHE A 11 1.16 -12.87 30.58
C PHE A 11 0.15 -12.89 29.43
N LEU A 12 -1.14 -12.65 29.71
CA LEU A 12 -2.21 -12.71 28.71
C LEU A 12 -2.45 -11.37 28.00
N ALA A 13 -1.84 -10.28 28.46
CA ALA A 13 -2.01 -8.94 27.89
C ALA A 13 -1.13 -8.65 26.65
N LEU A 14 -0.23 -9.56 26.27
CA LEU A 14 0.74 -9.35 25.18
C LEU A 14 0.31 -9.88 23.81
N LEU A 15 -0.83 -10.59 23.70
CA LEU A 15 -1.24 -11.26 22.45
C LEU A 15 -2.17 -10.44 21.54
N THR A 16 -2.57 -9.22 21.89
CA THR A 16 -3.57 -8.48 21.11
C THR A 16 -3.00 -7.42 20.17
N LEU A 17 -1.68 -7.34 19.96
CA LEU A 17 -1.11 -6.49 18.92
C LEU A 17 -1.13 -7.20 17.55
N ALA A 18 -2.33 -7.52 17.06
CA ALA A 18 -2.53 -7.77 15.64
C ALA A 18 -2.48 -6.43 14.90
N GLY A 19 -1.27 -5.96 14.60
CA GLY A 19 -1.08 -4.79 13.74
C GLY A 19 -1.56 -5.11 12.33
N CYS A 20 -2.52 -4.34 11.80
CA CYS A 20 -2.85 -4.38 10.38
C CYS A 20 -1.69 -3.74 9.62
N ALA A 21 -0.64 -4.51 9.33
CA ALA A 21 0.53 -4.04 8.59
C ALA A 21 0.24 -4.12 7.09
N SER A 22 -0.68 -3.29 6.62
CA SER A 22 -0.96 -3.12 5.21
C SER A 22 -0.42 -1.74 4.79
N LYS A 23 0.37 -1.69 3.70
CA LYS A 23 1.09 -0.49 3.26
C LYS A 23 0.49 0.02 1.93
N GLY A 24 0.05 1.27 1.95
CA GLY A 24 -0.50 1.95 0.76
C GLY A 24 -2.03 1.91 0.69
N ASN A 25 -2.57 2.07 -0.51
CA ASN A 25 -4.00 2.18 -0.75
C ASN A 25 -4.64 0.80 -0.93
N GLU A 26 -5.26 0.27 0.14
CA GLU A 26 -5.92 -1.03 0.11
C GLU A 26 -6.99 -1.20 -0.98
N SER A 27 -7.58 -0.11 -1.46
CA SER A 27 -8.56 -0.13 -2.53
C SER A 27 -7.95 -0.66 -3.82
N LEU A 28 -6.65 -0.44 -4.06
CA LEU A 28 -5.93 -0.94 -5.24
C LEU A 28 -5.56 -2.43 -5.14
N ARG A 29 -5.65 -3.06 -3.96
CA ARG A 29 -5.18 -4.44 -3.75
C ARG A 29 -5.77 -5.44 -4.73
N LYS A 30 -7.06 -5.28 -5.06
CA LYS A 30 -7.82 -6.14 -5.95
C LYS A 30 -7.99 -5.56 -7.36
N GLU A 31 -7.40 -4.40 -7.62
CA GLU A 31 -7.55 -3.71 -8.90
C GLU A 31 -6.43 -4.09 -9.86
N THR A 32 -6.76 -4.10 -11.14
CA THR A 32 -5.84 -4.24 -12.26
C THR A 32 -6.08 -3.10 -13.24
N GLU A 33 -5.18 -2.94 -14.22
CA GLU A 33 -5.38 -1.96 -15.28
C GLU A 33 -6.76 -2.12 -15.96
N VAL A 34 -7.17 -3.37 -16.20
CA VAL A 34 -8.47 -3.70 -16.80
C VAL A 34 -9.64 -3.35 -15.87
N SER A 35 -9.54 -3.62 -14.57
CA SER A 35 -10.63 -3.31 -13.63
C SER A 35 -10.74 -1.81 -13.35
N ILE A 36 -9.63 -1.08 -13.37
CA ILE A 36 -9.65 0.38 -13.30
C ILE A 36 -10.25 0.96 -14.57
N GLY A 37 -9.90 0.41 -15.74
CA GLY A 37 -10.46 0.85 -17.03
C GLY A 37 -11.98 0.65 -17.15
N SER A 38 -12.58 -0.26 -16.38
CA SER A 38 -14.05 -0.39 -16.32
C SER A 38 -14.71 0.52 -15.28
N LYS A 39 -13.95 1.12 -14.36
CA LYS A 39 -14.42 2.03 -13.31
C LYS A 39 -14.19 3.50 -13.63
N LEU A 40 -13.11 3.81 -14.34
CA LEU A 40 -12.75 5.15 -14.76
C LEU A 40 -13.04 5.33 -16.24
N THR A 41 -13.80 6.37 -16.55
CA THR A 41 -14.08 6.77 -17.92
C THR A 41 -13.55 8.18 -18.14
N GLU A 42 -12.57 8.31 -19.04
CA GLU A 42 -12.00 9.62 -19.41
C GLU A 42 -13.09 10.56 -19.90
N GLY A 43 -13.03 11.81 -19.45
CA GLY A 43 -14.02 12.86 -19.75
C GLY A 43 -15.36 12.71 -19.02
N GLN A 44 -15.56 11.68 -18.20
CA GLN A 44 -16.82 11.47 -17.47
C GLN A 44 -16.63 11.32 -15.96
N THR A 45 -15.70 10.47 -15.52
CA THR A 45 -15.50 10.23 -14.09
C THR A 45 -14.92 11.47 -13.41
N THR A 46 -15.55 11.91 -12.34
CA THR A 46 -15.12 13.09 -11.56
C THR A 46 -14.09 12.71 -10.50
N LYS A 47 -13.25 13.66 -10.11
CA LYS A 47 -12.33 13.53 -8.97
C LYS A 47 -13.06 13.11 -7.70
N ALA A 48 -14.26 13.63 -7.46
CA ALA A 48 -15.06 13.26 -6.29
C ALA A 48 -15.44 11.78 -6.30
N GLU A 49 -15.84 11.24 -7.45
CA GLU A 49 -16.13 9.81 -7.62
C GLU A 49 -14.86 8.96 -7.45
N VAL A 50 -13.73 9.39 -8.01
CA VAL A 50 -12.44 8.73 -7.79
C VAL A 50 -12.12 8.67 -6.30
N ARG A 51 -12.26 9.79 -5.56
CA ARG A 51 -12.02 9.83 -4.11
C ARG A 51 -13.01 8.95 -3.33
N LYS A 52 -14.25 8.82 -3.80
CA LYS A 52 -15.23 7.92 -3.20
C LYS A 52 -14.87 6.45 -3.39
N MET A 53 -14.31 6.08 -4.54
CA MET A 53 -13.94 4.70 -4.86
C MET A 53 -12.59 4.29 -4.29
N LEU A 54 -11.59 5.18 -4.37
CA LEU A 54 -10.19 4.87 -4.06
C LEU A 54 -9.69 5.56 -2.79
N GLY A 55 -10.46 6.46 -2.18
CA GLY A 55 -9.98 7.27 -1.06
C GLY A 55 -9.00 8.35 -1.49
N SER A 56 -8.10 8.74 -0.58
CA SER A 56 -7.10 9.78 -0.86
C SER A 56 -5.87 9.21 -1.58
N PRO A 57 -5.27 9.96 -2.52
CA PRO A 57 -4.03 9.58 -3.17
C PRO A 57 -2.86 9.64 -2.18
N VAL A 58 -1.82 8.86 -2.46
CA VAL A 58 -0.57 8.92 -1.70
C VAL A 58 0.24 10.17 -2.04
N ARG A 59 0.05 10.70 -3.26
CA ARG A 59 0.71 11.90 -3.75
C ARG A 59 -0.22 12.71 -4.66
N THR A 60 -0.15 14.01 -4.51
CA THR A 60 -0.74 14.96 -5.46
C THR A 60 0.36 15.89 -5.96
N SER A 61 0.43 16.06 -7.28
CA SER A 61 1.33 17.01 -7.95
C SER A 61 0.55 17.78 -9.02
N PHE A 62 1.21 18.69 -9.72
CA PHE A 62 0.58 19.50 -10.76
C PHE A 62 1.49 19.55 -11.99
N THR A 63 0.89 19.57 -13.19
CA THR A 63 1.62 19.86 -14.42
C THR A 63 2.03 21.33 -14.47
N ASP A 64 2.93 21.70 -15.38
CA ASP A 64 3.30 23.10 -15.64
C ASP A 64 2.07 23.97 -16.03
N GLY A 65 1.03 23.34 -16.60
CA GLY A 65 -0.25 23.97 -16.92
C GLY A 65 -1.25 24.05 -15.76
N GLY A 66 -0.84 23.63 -14.56
CA GLY A 66 -1.66 23.65 -13.34
C GLY A 66 -2.70 22.55 -13.22
N LEU A 67 -2.62 21.50 -14.06
CA LEU A 67 -3.54 20.36 -13.96
C LEU A 67 -3.11 19.43 -12.83
N GLU A 68 -4.06 18.95 -12.04
CA GLU A 68 -3.78 18.08 -10.90
C GLU A 68 -3.47 16.65 -11.37
N ILE A 69 -2.38 16.10 -10.85
CA ILE A 69 -2.03 14.69 -10.94
C ILE A 69 -2.21 14.07 -9.57
N SER A 70 -3.02 13.01 -9.47
CA SER A 70 -3.13 12.18 -8.28
C SER A 70 -2.51 10.81 -8.52
N THR A 71 -1.62 10.41 -7.63
CA THR A 71 -0.97 9.08 -7.65
C THR A 71 -1.49 8.25 -6.48
N TYR A 72 -1.91 7.03 -6.79
CA TYR A 72 -2.35 6.01 -5.86
C TYR A 72 -1.39 4.84 -5.95
N GLU A 73 -0.92 4.31 -4.82
CA GLU A 73 0.04 3.21 -4.78
C GLU A 73 -0.39 2.16 -3.76
N PHE A 74 -0.16 0.89 -4.08
CA PHE A 74 -0.35 -0.22 -3.15
C PHE A 74 0.80 -1.22 -3.26
N ASP A 75 1.34 -1.57 -2.10
CA ASP A 75 2.49 -2.47 -1.96
C ASP A 75 2.09 -3.76 -1.25
N ASN A 76 1.95 -4.84 -2.01
CA ASN A 76 1.79 -6.17 -1.43
C ASN A 76 3.18 -6.78 -1.22
N VAL A 77 3.88 -6.33 -0.19
CA VAL A 77 5.21 -6.84 0.16
C VAL A 77 5.04 -7.88 1.26
N THR A 78 5.27 -9.15 0.91
CA THR A 78 5.36 -10.23 1.89
C THR A 78 6.80 -10.37 2.36
N SER A 79 7.01 -10.42 3.68
CA SER A 79 8.33 -10.79 4.22
C SER A 79 8.61 -12.24 3.84
N ASP A 80 9.66 -12.49 3.06
CA ASP A 80 10.07 -13.87 2.78
C ASP A 80 10.46 -14.51 4.14
N LEU A 81 10.02 -15.74 4.38
CA LEU A 81 9.86 -16.44 5.67
C LEU A 81 11.11 -16.61 6.57
N VAL A 82 12.24 -15.96 6.27
CA VAL A 82 13.53 -16.15 6.96
C VAL A 82 13.64 -15.38 8.28
N ASN A 83 12.69 -14.48 8.57
CA ASN A 83 12.69 -13.60 9.75
C ASN A 83 12.31 -14.28 11.09
N TYR A 84 11.97 -15.58 11.10
CA TYR A 84 11.45 -16.25 12.30
C TYR A 84 12.51 -17.04 13.09
N ILE A 85 13.78 -17.00 12.69
CA ILE A 85 14.89 -17.69 13.38
C ILE A 85 15.78 -16.64 14.07
N PRO A 86 15.69 -16.48 15.40
CA PRO A 86 16.36 -15.40 16.15
C PRO A 86 17.89 -15.36 16.02
N VAL A 87 18.52 -16.47 15.62
CA VAL A 87 19.98 -16.62 15.61
C VAL A 87 20.61 -16.24 14.26
N VAL A 88 19.82 -16.12 13.18
CA VAL A 88 20.33 -15.85 11.81
C VAL A 88 19.85 -14.51 11.22
N ASN A 89 19.31 -13.62 12.05
CA ASN A 89 18.78 -12.29 11.68
C ASN A 89 19.82 -11.30 11.05
N TRP A 90 21.06 -11.74 10.86
CA TRP A 90 22.18 -10.98 10.26
C TRP A 90 22.41 -11.26 8.77
N LEU A 91 21.82 -12.33 8.20
CA LEU A 91 22.08 -12.78 6.83
C LEU A 91 21.35 -12.00 5.73
N GLY A 92 20.61 -10.94 6.09
CA GLY A 92 19.83 -10.15 5.16
C GLY A 92 18.47 -10.80 4.91
N SER A 93 17.43 -10.00 5.03
CA SER A 93 16.07 -10.40 4.68
C SER A 93 15.74 -9.88 3.29
N SER A 94 15.18 -10.73 2.43
CA SER A 94 14.50 -10.27 1.23
C SER A 94 13.01 -10.16 1.50
N GLN A 95 12.39 -9.15 0.93
CA GLN A 95 10.93 -9.05 0.83
C GLN A 95 10.60 -8.97 -0.65
N SER A 96 9.75 -9.87 -1.11
CA SER A 96 9.27 -9.88 -2.48
C SER A 96 7.78 -9.53 -2.50
N GLY A 97 7.33 -8.86 -3.55
CA GLY A 97 5.98 -8.37 -3.62
C GLY A 97 5.58 -7.83 -4.98
N THR A 98 4.36 -7.31 -5.04
CA THR A 98 3.83 -6.59 -6.21
C THR A 98 3.46 -5.18 -5.79
N ARG A 99 3.98 -4.19 -6.51
CA ARG A 99 3.58 -2.78 -6.41
C ARG A 99 2.59 -2.48 -7.53
N LYS A 100 1.46 -1.88 -7.16
CA LYS A 100 0.47 -1.35 -8.09
C LYS A 100 0.49 0.16 -7.98
N GLU A 101 0.56 0.85 -9.10
CA GLU A 101 0.53 2.31 -9.16
C GLU A 101 -0.53 2.75 -10.17
N LEU A 102 -1.39 3.68 -9.76
CA LEU A 102 -2.38 4.32 -10.62
C LEU A 102 -2.15 5.83 -10.57
N VAL A 103 -1.85 6.40 -11.74
CA VAL A 103 -1.69 7.84 -11.94
C VAL A 103 -2.90 8.37 -12.70
N ILE A 104 -3.51 9.43 -12.19
CA ILE A 104 -4.68 10.06 -12.78
C ILE A 104 -4.41 11.54 -12.96
N LEU A 105 -4.55 12.03 -14.19
CA LEU A 105 -4.54 13.44 -14.54
C LEU A 105 -5.98 13.96 -14.58
N PHE A 106 -6.26 15.03 -13.85
CA PHE A 106 -7.54 15.70 -13.88
C PHE A 106 -7.48 16.98 -14.72
N ASP A 107 -8.56 17.26 -15.44
CA ASP A 107 -8.72 18.55 -16.11
C ASP A 107 -9.11 19.67 -15.12
N ARG A 108 -9.30 20.89 -15.65
CA ARG A 108 -9.69 22.06 -14.85
C ARG A 108 -11.10 21.95 -14.24
N ALA A 109 -11.95 21.09 -14.78
CA ALA A 109 -13.29 20.81 -14.25
C ALA A 109 -13.27 19.69 -13.19
N ASN A 110 -12.09 19.21 -12.79
CA ASN A 110 -11.90 18.07 -11.89
C ASN A 110 -12.48 16.76 -12.45
N VAL A 111 -12.42 16.57 -13.77
CA VAL A 111 -12.80 15.33 -14.46
C VAL A 111 -11.55 14.57 -14.89
N VAL A 112 -11.59 13.24 -14.87
CA VAL A 112 -10.47 12.39 -15.33
C VAL A 112 -10.18 12.72 -16.79
N GLN A 113 -9.02 13.31 -17.04
CA GLN A 113 -8.55 13.60 -18.39
C GLN A 113 -7.81 12.40 -18.97
N ARG A 114 -6.93 11.79 -18.18
CA ARG A 114 -6.11 10.62 -18.54
C ARG A 114 -5.82 9.81 -17.28
N PHE A 115 -5.66 8.51 -17.41
CA PHE A 115 -5.10 7.68 -16.35
C PHE A 115 -4.19 6.59 -16.90
N SER A 116 -3.30 6.07 -16.05
CA SER A 116 -2.47 4.91 -16.36
C SER A 116 -2.26 4.10 -15.09
N MET A 117 -2.39 2.79 -15.20
CA MET A 117 -2.08 1.86 -14.12
C MET A 117 -0.92 0.96 -14.51
N SER A 118 -0.03 0.69 -13.57
CA SER A 118 1.05 -0.27 -13.73
C SER A 118 1.09 -1.27 -12.59
N GLU A 119 1.54 -2.48 -12.89
CA GLU A 119 1.82 -3.52 -11.91
C GLU A 119 3.26 -4.02 -12.09
N SER A 120 4.06 -3.92 -11.04
CA SER A 120 5.47 -4.30 -11.08
C SER A 120 5.85 -5.22 -9.92
N LYS A 121 6.72 -6.20 -10.21
CA LYS A 121 7.31 -7.04 -9.16
C LYS A 121 8.36 -6.21 -8.42
N VAL A 122 8.22 -6.10 -7.11
CA VAL A 122 9.19 -5.44 -6.23
C VAL A 122 9.97 -6.49 -5.43
N LYS A 123 11.28 -6.31 -5.36
CA LYS A 123 12.17 -7.06 -4.47
C LYS A 123 12.94 -6.07 -3.64
N VAL A 124 12.65 -6.01 -2.35
CA VAL A 124 13.36 -5.20 -1.37
C VAL A 124 14.36 -6.12 -0.67
N LYS A 125 15.65 -5.83 -0.77
CA LYS A 125 16.66 -6.49 0.03
C LYS A 125 16.99 -5.58 1.21
N THR A 126 16.95 -6.10 2.43
CA THR A 126 17.38 -5.37 3.63
C THR A 126 18.48 -6.16 4.31
N GLY A 127 19.65 -5.54 4.50
CA GLY A 127 20.80 -6.15 5.16
C GLY A 127 21.93 -5.14 5.32
N LEU A 128 22.81 -5.36 6.31
CA LEU A 128 23.92 -4.45 6.66
C LEU A 128 25.02 -4.35 5.57
N PHE A 129 24.95 -5.17 4.52
CA PHE A 129 25.92 -5.23 3.43
C PHE A 129 25.34 -4.81 2.06
N ASN A 130 24.23 -4.06 2.03
CA ASN A 130 23.66 -3.56 0.78
C ASN A 130 24.42 -2.30 0.32
N ASN A 131 25.58 -2.49 -0.32
CA ASN A 131 26.27 -1.48 -1.12
C ASN A 131 25.77 -1.50 -2.57
#